data_AF-R6NXM7-F1
#
_entry.id   AF-R6NXM7-F1
#
_cell.length_a   1.000
_cell.length_b   1.000
_cell.length_c   1.000
_cell.angle_alpha   90.00
_cell.angle_beta   90.00
_cell.angle_gamma   90.00
#
_symmetry.space_group_name_H-M   'P 1'
#
loop_
_entity.id
_entity.type
_entity.pdbx_description
1 polymer ?
#
loop_
_entity_poly.entity_id
_entity_poly.type
_entity_poly.pdbx_seq_one_letter_code
_entity_poly.pdbx_strand_id
1 'polypeptide(L)'
;MKEKLLRGRHALGLAARIIVSVIIIAVIIWKYDDLKHIDVRALIDGTSSMLAAAAAVWGVYLLKSLVFVVPASLIYIAVGMAFTPLTAVAINAVGILLEVCATYLFGVILGGPYVINKLEKTKYGDRILELHGKGKLSAIFAIRVLPVFPIDLVSLFLGAVRMRFLPYLLLSLGGILPRVILFTVLGDGIYDYIPMDKFMLAAIILLPIALVAWVISYAVKSGRSEAASGKPPYEPLKDSRRNVIFDTDMGPDCDDAGAFALLFRYIKKYDLTLLGAANCTSNRYANGTIRAIAEYFGCPDLPVGQYSGSELLPDGKKYNEFVTKKYCRFPSSATAAQTELDFYHKLLAKSEDGSVTVIAVGPLSNLARVLREDGDLFNRKVDSVVMMGGAFPSGKEFNIECDPLAAKTVFEKFRGTIVCSGFEIGKDVMTGFGGEREGSPVFDSYRRYLGGKAPYLRDSWDLTAVNYAFEGCGEYYALSKEMKITVEDDGTTAAVKSKYTKRYYLLQKAADDVIATGLNTILDPAPAE
;
A
#
# COMPACT_ATOMS: atom_id res chain seq x y z
N MET A 1 1.99 -17.99 -17.32
CA MET A 1 3.40 -18.25 -17.69
C MET A 1 4.23 -16.97 -17.90
N LYS A 2 3.71 -15.95 -18.62
CA LYS A 2 4.37 -14.64 -18.82
C LYS A 2 4.74 -13.91 -17.51
N GLU A 3 3.91 -14.00 -16.47
CA GLU A 3 4.14 -13.29 -15.19
C GLU A 3 5.28 -13.88 -14.34
N LYS A 4 5.43 -15.22 -14.32
CA LYS A 4 6.60 -15.91 -13.72
C LYS A 4 7.89 -15.59 -14.48
N LEU A 5 7.82 -15.48 -15.81
CA LEU A 5 8.93 -15.06 -16.67
C LEU A 5 9.33 -13.59 -16.45
N LEU A 6 8.35 -12.69 -16.19
CA LEU A 6 8.59 -11.28 -15.86
C LEU A 6 9.18 -11.11 -14.45
N ARG A 7 8.65 -11.81 -13.43
CA ARG A 7 9.22 -11.82 -12.06
C ARG A 7 10.64 -12.42 -12.04
N GLY A 8 10.87 -13.49 -12.81
CA GLY A 8 12.20 -14.09 -12.98
C GLY A 8 13.20 -13.15 -13.64
N ARG A 9 12.79 -12.41 -14.69
CA ARG A 9 13.64 -11.39 -15.35
C ARG A 9 13.98 -10.21 -14.44
N HIS A 10 13.05 -9.75 -13.60
CA HIS A 10 13.32 -8.70 -12.61
C HIS A 10 14.26 -9.17 -11.48
N ALA A 11 14.10 -10.42 -11.02
CA ALA A 11 14.98 -11.02 -10.02
C ALA A 11 16.39 -11.28 -10.56
N LEU A 12 16.51 -11.75 -11.81
CA LEU A 12 17.80 -11.92 -12.52
C LEU A 12 18.51 -10.58 -12.73
N GLY A 13 17.77 -9.53 -13.11
CA GLY A 13 18.31 -8.18 -13.25
C GLY A 13 18.78 -7.57 -11.93
N LEU A 14 18.08 -7.84 -10.83
CA LEU A 14 18.46 -7.39 -9.49
C LEU A 14 19.68 -8.16 -8.96
N ALA A 15 19.70 -9.48 -9.12
CA ALA A 15 20.83 -10.33 -8.72
C ALA A 15 22.11 -9.96 -9.49
N ALA A 16 22.02 -9.71 -10.79
CA ALA A 16 23.16 -9.25 -11.59
C ALA A 16 23.72 -7.90 -11.08
N ARG A 17 22.85 -6.94 -10.76
CA ARG A 17 23.27 -5.64 -10.18
C ARG A 17 23.93 -5.78 -8.82
N ILE A 18 23.40 -6.67 -7.97
CA ILE A 18 23.99 -6.98 -6.65
C ILE A 18 25.37 -7.61 -6.84
N ILE A 19 25.50 -8.60 -7.71
CA ILE A 19 26.78 -9.29 -7.99
C ILE A 19 27.82 -8.29 -8.50
N VAL A 20 27.47 -7.45 -9.48
CA VAL A 20 28.36 -6.41 -10.00
C VAL A 20 28.78 -5.43 -8.90
N SER A 21 27.84 -4.99 -8.05
CA SER A 21 28.15 -4.08 -6.94
C SER A 21 29.07 -4.72 -5.89
N VAL A 22 28.84 -5.99 -5.56
CA VAL A 22 29.67 -6.75 -4.61
C VAL A 22 31.08 -6.97 -5.18
N ILE A 23 31.21 -7.28 -6.47
CA ILE A 23 32.51 -7.43 -7.13
C ILE A 23 33.27 -6.10 -7.11
N ILE A 24 32.62 -4.99 -7.45
CA ILE A 24 33.24 -3.65 -7.40
C ILE A 24 33.71 -3.34 -5.97
N ILE A 25 32.87 -3.55 -4.96
CA ILE A 25 33.23 -3.31 -3.55
C ILE A 25 34.38 -4.23 -3.11
N ALA A 26 34.36 -5.51 -3.48
CA ALA A 26 35.42 -6.45 -3.14
C ALA A 26 36.76 -6.08 -3.78
N VAL A 27 36.76 -5.63 -5.04
CA VAL A 27 37.95 -5.13 -5.73
C VAL A 27 38.47 -3.85 -5.07
N ILE A 28 37.58 -2.93 -4.67
CA ILE A 28 37.95 -1.71 -3.95
C ILE A 28 38.64 -2.04 -2.63
N ILE A 29 38.07 -2.96 -1.85
CA ILE A 29 38.65 -3.37 -0.56
C ILE A 29 40.00 -4.06 -0.78
N TRP A 30 40.08 -4.98 -1.74
CA TRP A 30 41.31 -5.71 -2.03
C TRP A 30 42.43 -4.81 -2.54
N LYS A 31 42.08 -3.77 -3.31
CA LYS A 31 43.03 -2.82 -3.90
C LYS A 31 43.11 -1.49 -3.16
N TYR A 32 42.56 -1.38 -1.95
CA TYR A 32 42.43 -0.11 -1.25
C TYR A 32 43.79 0.58 -1.03
N ASP A 33 44.78 -0.17 -0.57
CA ASP A 33 46.13 0.36 -0.34
C ASP A 33 46.82 0.77 -1.66
N ASP A 34 46.67 -0.02 -2.72
CA ASP A 34 47.19 0.32 -4.05
C ASP A 34 46.51 1.58 -4.62
N LEU A 35 45.18 1.69 -4.47
CA LEU A 35 44.35 2.79 -4.99
C LEU A 35 44.60 4.10 -4.23
N LYS A 36 44.80 4.04 -2.91
CA LYS A 36 45.06 5.20 -2.05
C LYS A 36 46.42 5.85 -2.34
N HIS A 37 47.39 5.06 -2.80
CA HIS A 37 48.76 5.50 -3.08
C HIS A 37 49.04 5.59 -4.59
N ILE A 38 48.01 5.74 -5.43
CA ILE A 38 48.22 6.02 -6.86
C ILE A 38 48.99 7.33 -6.98
N ASP A 39 50.25 7.20 -7.40
CA ASP A 39 51.09 8.34 -7.75
C ASP A 39 50.76 8.78 -9.17
N VAL A 40 49.83 9.72 -9.26
CA VAL A 40 49.41 10.34 -10.53
C VAL A 40 50.61 10.97 -11.25
N ARG A 41 51.62 11.44 -10.53
CA ARG A 41 52.82 12.05 -11.10
C ARG A 41 53.72 10.99 -11.75
N ALA A 42 53.97 9.88 -11.06
CA ALA A 42 54.70 8.76 -11.64
C ALA A 42 54.02 8.19 -12.91
N LEU A 43 52.68 8.17 -12.94
CA LEU A 43 51.89 7.81 -14.12
C LEU A 43 52.09 8.78 -15.29
N ILE A 44 52.20 10.08 -15.01
CA ILE A 44 52.45 11.11 -16.04
C ILE A 44 53.89 11.01 -16.56
N ASP A 45 54.87 10.91 -15.65
CA ASP A 45 56.30 10.87 -15.98
C ASP A 45 56.68 9.62 -16.79
N GLY A 46 55.94 8.51 -16.63
CA GLY A 46 56.14 7.26 -17.37
C GLY A 46 55.62 7.24 -18.81
N THR A 47 55.08 8.35 -19.33
CA THR A 47 54.45 8.39 -20.66
C THR A 47 55.30 9.09 -21.71
N SER A 48 55.18 8.66 -22.97
CA SER A 48 56.00 9.16 -24.08
C SER A 48 55.45 10.41 -24.77
N SER A 49 54.23 10.86 -24.44
CA SER A 49 53.61 12.04 -25.04
C SER A 49 52.59 12.71 -24.13
N MET A 50 52.33 14.00 -24.35
CA MET A 50 51.32 14.77 -23.61
C MET A 50 49.91 14.15 -23.71
N LEU A 51 49.54 13.60 -24.86
CA LEU A 51 48.24 12.95 -25.04
C LEU A 51 48.15 11.65 -24.24
N ALA A 52 49.23 10.87 -24.19
CA ALA A 52 49.30 9.65 -23.38
C ALA A 52 49.21 9.98 -21.87
N ALA A 53 49.89 11.04 -21.44
CA ALA A 53 49.81 11.55 -20.08
C ALA A 53 48.38 12.00 -19.73
N ALA A 54 47.74 12.79 -20.60
CA ALA A 54 46.36 13.23 -20.43
C ALA A 54 45.37 12.05 -20.38
N ALA A 55 45.54 11.05 -21.26
CA ALA A 55 44.73 9.84 -21.28
C ALA A 55 44.89 9.01 -20.00
N ALA A 56 46.12 8.89 -19.48
CA ALA A 56 46.38 8.22 -18.20
C ALA A 56 45.64 8.93 -17.06
N VAL A 57 45.72 10.25 -17.00
CA VAL A 57 44.99 11.07 -16.02
C VAL A 57 43.47 10.87 -16.13
N TRP A 58 42.91 10.90 -17.34
CA TRP A 58 41.47 10.63 -17.54
C TRP A 58 41.07 9.21 -17.16
N GLY A 59 41.96 8.23 -17.35
CA GLY A 59 41.79 6.87 -16.84
C GLY A 59 41.67 6.84 -15.32
N VAL A 60 42.49 7.63 -14.61
CA VAL A 60 42.39 7.77 -13.14
C VAL A 60 41.07 8.41 -12.72
N TYR A 61 40.58 9.43 -13.43
CA TYR A 61 39.25 10.02 -13.18
C TYR A 61 38.11 9.00 -13.36
N LEU A 62 38.15 8.23 -14.44
CA LEU A 62 37.15 7.18 -14.70
C LEU A 62 37.22 6.06 -13.66
N LEU A 63 38.41 5.62 -13.28
CA LEU A 63 38.58 4.63 -12.22
C LEU A 63 37.99 5.17 -10.90
N LYS A 64 38.38 6.39 -10.51
CA LYS A 64 37.89 7.07 -9.31
C LYS A 64 36.36 7.16 -9.28
N SER A 65 35.71 7.45 -10.42
CA SER A 65 34.25 7.56 -10.52
C SER A 65 33.49 6.32 -10.04
N LEU A 66 34.16 5.16 -10.02
CA LEU A 66 33.61 3.87 -9.58
C LEU A 66 34.01 3.50 -8.15
N VAL A 67 35.18 3.94 -7.70
CA VAL A 67 35.79 3.46 -6.46
C VAL A 67 35.69 4.43 -5.27
N PHE A 68 35.47 5.72 -5.51
CA PHE A 68 35.34 6.78 -4.47
C PHE A 68 36.51 6.89 -3.47
N VAL A 69 37.63 6.19 -3.70
CA VAL A 69 38.76 6.08 -2.75
C VAL A 69 39.71 7.29 -2.84
N VAL A 70 39.88 7.87 -4.02
CA VAL A 70 40.89 8.91 -4.28
C VAL A 70 40.26 10.30 -4.21
N PRO A 71 40.71 11.20 -3.31
CA PRO A 71 40.27 12.59 -3.31
C PRO A 71 40.59 13.27 -4.65
N ALA A 72 39.57 13.91 -5.25
CA ALA A 72 39.71 14.58 -6.55
C ALA A 72 40.81 15.64 -6.58
N SER A 73 41.03 16.29 -5.43
CA SER A 73 42.02 17.34 -5.22
C SER A 73 43.45 16.88 -5.47
N LEU A 74 43.79 15.64 -5.08
CA LEU A 74 45.14 15.10 -5.28
C LEU A 74 45.46 14.97 -6.77
N ILE A 75 44.45 14.61 -7.57
CA ILE A 75 44.59 14.53 -9.03
C ILE A 75 44.79 15.93 -9.61
N TYR A 76 44.01 16.95 -9.17
CA TYR A 76 44.16 18.31 -9.68
C TYR A 76 45.55 18.89 -9.43
N ILE A 77 46.06 18.68 -8.21
CA ILE A 77 47.36 19.17 -7.77
C ILE A 77 48.47 18.46 -8.54
N ALA A 78 48.43 17.13 -8.65
CA ALA A 78 49.43 16.37 -9.40
C ALA A 78 49.50 16.82 -10.87
N VAL A 79 48.35 17.05 -11.51
CA VAL A 79 48.27 17.55 -12.88
C VAL A 79 48.76 19.01 -12.97
N GLY A 80 48.43 19.85 -11.99
CA GLY A 80 48.92 21.23 -11.88
C GLY A 80 50.44 21.34 -11.73
N MET A 81 51.06 20.36 -11.08
CA MET A 81 52.52 20.27 -10.95
C MET A 81 53.21 19.72 -12.21
N ALA A 82 52.49 18.93 -13.02
CA ALA A 82 53.07 18.22 -14.17
C ALA A 82 52.95 18.99 -15.50
N PHE A 83 51.98 19.89 -15.63
CA PHE A 83 51.72 20.62 -16.88
C PHE A 83 51.69 22.14 -16.66
N THR A 84 51.77 22.89 -17.76
CA THR A 84 51.55 24.35 -17.69
C THR A 84 50.13 24.66 -17.18
N PRO A 85 49.91 25.80 -16.51
CA PRO A 85 48.62 26.07 -15.85
C PRO A 85 47.40 25.93 -16.77
N LEU A 86 47.48 26.42 -18.02
CA LEU A 86 46.37 26.33 -18.97
C LEU A 86 46.11 24.89 -19.40
N THR A 87 47.16 24.13 -19.70
CA THR A 87 47.07 22.72 -20.08
C THR A 87 46.56 21.85 -18.93
N ALA A 88 47.05 22.09 -17.71
CA ALA A 88 46.62 21.39 -16.50
C ALA A 88 45.12 21.60 -16.23
N VAL A 89 44.66 22.85 -16.31
CA VAL A 89 43.23 23.18 -16.15
C VAL A 89 42.38 22.49 -17.21
N ALA A 90 42.82 22.47 -18.47
CA ALA A 90 42.11 21.79 -19.55
C ALA A 90 42.01 20.28 -19.33
N ILE A 91 43.12 19.63 -18.95
CA ILE A 91 43.16 18.19 -18.65
C ILE A 91 42.22 17.86 -17.48
N ASN A 92 42.27 18.62 -16.40
CA ASN A 92 41.40 18.42 -15.23
C ASN A 92 39.93 18.70 -15.52
N ALA A 93 39.61 19.68 -16.37
CA ALA A 93 38.24 19.95 -16.78
C ALA A 93 37.62 18.79 -17.56
N VAL A 94 38.38 18.18 -18.49
CA VAL A 94 37.95 16.97 -19.21
C VAL A 94 37.84 15.77 -18.25
N GLY A 95 38.79 15.61 -17.34
CA GLY A 95 38.72 14.57 -16.31
C GLY A 95 37.45 14.66 -15.46
N ILE A 96 37.08 15.87 -15.03
CA ILE A 96 35.85 16.10 -14.27
C ILE A 96 34.60 15.86 -15.09
N LEU A 97 34.60 16.27 -16.37
CA LEU A 97 33.51 15.94 -17.29
C LEU A 97 33.28 14.43 -17.35
N LEU A 98 34.35 13.65 -17.51
CA LEU A 98 34.27 12.18 -17.57
C LEU A 98 33.79 11.59 -16.23
N GLU A 99 34.33 12.07 -15.12
CA GLU A 99 33.92 11.64 -13.77
C GLU A 99 32.43 11.85 -13.53
N VAL A 100 31.93 13.08 -13.72
CA VAL A 100 30.51 13.37 -13.44
C VAL A 100 29.59 12.58 -14.37
N CYS A 101 29.95 12.42 -15.65
CA CYS A 101 29.19 11.61 -16.59
C CYS A 101 29.15 10.14 -16.18
N ALA A 102 30.30 9.54 -15.86
CA ALA A 102 30.40 8.14 -15.48
C ALA A 102 29.63 7.86 -14.19
N THR A 103 29.81 8.67 -13.14
CA THR A 103 29.12 8.49 -11.86
C THR A 103 27.61 8.71 -11.98
N TYR A 104 27.15 9.66 -12.81
CA TYR A 104 25.73 9.84 -13.10
C TYR A 104 25.12 8.62 -13.81
N LEU A 105 25.79 8.12 -14.86
CA LEU A 105 25.34 6.94 -15.58
C LEU A 105 25.30 5.72 -14.66
N PHE A 106 26.30 5.56 -13.80
CA PHE A 106 26.30 4.53 -12.77
C PHE A 106 25.10 4.69 -11.82
N GLY A 107 24.77 5.91 -11.44
CA GLY A 107 23.56 6.25 -10.70
C GLY A 107 22.27 5.89 -11.44
N VAL A 108 22.20 6.10 -12.75
CA VAL A 108 21.04 5.70 -13.59
C VAL A 108 20.91 4.18 -13.72
N ILE A 109 22.04 3.45 -13.75
CA ILE A 109 22.07 1.99 -13.85
C ILE A 109 21.66 1.34 -12.51
N LEU A 110 22.20 1.86 -11.40
CA LEU A 110 21.91 1.38 -10.05
C LEU A 110 20.54 1.86 -9.55
N GLY A 111 20.19 3.11 -9.86
CA GLY A 111 18.94 3.73 -9.53
C GLY A 111 17.81 3.30 -10.46
N GLY A 112 16.60 3.31 -9.93
CA GLY A 112 15.44 2.83 -10.66
C GLY A 112 14.14 3.24 -9.98
N PRO A 113 13.03 2.57 -10.35
CA PRO A 113 11.72 2.80 -9.71
C PRO A 113 11.77 2.68 -8.18
N TYR A 114 12.73 1.92 -7.65
CA TYR A 114 12.90 1.71 -6.22
C TYR A 114 13.34 2.96 -5.44
N VAL A 115 14.33 3.70 -5.93
CA VAL A 115 14.82 4.93 -5.25
C VAL A 115 13.73 5.99 -5.27
N ILE A 116 13.03 6.13 -6.40
CA ILE A 116 11.90 7.05 -6.60
C ILE A 116 10.73 6.68 -5.68
N ASN A 117 10.24 5.43 -5.72
CA ASN A 117 9.17 4.93 -4.85
C ASN A 117 9.51 5.03 -3.35
N LYS A 118 10.79 4.97 -2.98
CA LYS A 118 11.20 5.13 -1.59
C LYS A 118 11.26 6.59 -1.17
N LEU A 119 11.66 7.48 -2.07
CA LEU A 119 11.58 8.92 -1.84
C LEU A 119 10.13 9.35 -1.66
N GLU A 120 9.20 8.93 -2.53
CA GLU A 120 7.74 9.18 -2.42
C GLU A 120 7.15 8.84 -1.04
N LYS A 121 7.77 7.91 -0.31
CA LYS A 121 7.36 7.48 1.04
C LYS A 121 7.97 8.27 2.18
N THR A 122 8.73 9.32 1.90
CA THR A 122 9.40 10.16 2.89
C THR A 122 8.85 11.58 2.89
N LYS A 123 8.83 12.22 4.08
CA LYS A 123 8.35 13.60 4.28
C LYS A 123 9.02 14.65 3.37
N TYR A 124 10.22 14.35 2.84
CA TYR A 124 10.99 15.23 1.96
C TYR A 124 11.10 14.70 0.51
N GLY A 125 10.45 13.56 0.22
CA GLY A 125 10.48 12.87 -1.05
C GLY A 125 10.01 13.71 -2.21
N ASP A 126 8.80 14.26 -2.07
CA ASP A 126 8.17 15.08 -3.10
C ASP A 126 9.03 16.31 -3.41
N ARG A 127 9.64 16.91 -2.38
CA ARG A 127 10.55 18.07 -2.56
C ARG A 127 11.79 17.73 -3.38
N ILE A 128 12.32 16.51 -3.22
CA ILE A 128 13.49 15.97 -3.93
C ILE A 128 13.12 15.52 -5.35
N LEU A 129 11.95 14.90 -5.53
CA LEU A 129 11.47 14.44 -6.84
C LEU A 129 11.07 15.61 -7.75
N GLU A 130 10.65 16.72 -7.15
CA GLU A 130 10.42 18.01 -7.82
C GLU A 130 11.70 18.82 -8.12
N LEU A 131 12.91 18.27 -8.00
CA LEU A 131 14.18 18.97 -8.35
C LEU A 131 14.25 19.43 -9.83
N HIS A 132 13.23 19.13 -10.62
CA HIS A 132 13.05 19.51 -12.01
C HIS A 132 12.65 20.99 -12.23
N GLY A 133 12.31 21.76 -11.20
CA GLY A 133 11.86 23.16 -11.29
C GLY A 133 12.98 24.24 -11.28
N LYS A 134 12.74 25.39 -11.93
CA LYS A 134 13.71 26.50 -12.10
C LYS A 134 14.32 27.03 -10.79
N GLY A 135 13.55 27.10 -9.69
CA GLY A 135 14.03 27.57 -8.38
C GLY A 135 14.91 26.59 -7.61
N LYS A 136 15.02 25.33 -8.05
CA LYS A 136 15.79 24.27 -7.39
C LYS A 136 17.10 23.92 -8.13
N LEU A 137 17.28 24.41 -9.36
CA LEU A 137 18.54 24.29 -10.12
C LEU A 137 19.70 25.06 -9.47
N SER A 138 19.41 26.22 -8.85
CA SER A 138 20.39 27.01 -8.10
C SER A 138 20.90 26.29 -6.85
N ALA A 139 20.08 25.45 -6.22
CA ALA A 139 20.49 24.63 -5.07
C ALA A 139 21.52 23.57 -5.48
N ILE A 140 21.38 22.98 -6.66
CA ILE A 140 22.36 22.02 -7.19
C ILE A 140 23.68 22.72 -7.47
N PHE A 141 23.65 23.88 -8.12
CA PHE A 141 24.85 24.70 -8.32
C PHE A 141 25.52 25.05 -6.98
N ALA A 142 24.76 25.49 -5.97
CA ALA A 142 25.29 25.82 -4.64
C ALA A 142 25.93 24.61 -3.94
N ILE A 143 25.30 23.44 -3.98
CA ILE A 143 25.84 22.18 -3.44
C ILE A 143 27.13 21.78 -4.16
N ARG A 144 27.28 22.13 -5.45
CA ARG A 144 28.47 21.82 -6.25
C ARG A 144 29.65 22.76 -5.97
N VAL A 145 29.36 24.01 -5.66
CA VAL A 145 30.35 25.02 -5.26
C VAL A 145 30.86 24.75 -3.83
N LEU A 146 29.98 24.37 -2.92
CA LEU A 146 30.33 24.08 -1.53
C LEU A 146 31.06 22.72 -1.41
N PRO A 147 32.25 22.65 -0.79
CA PRO A 147 33.02 21.40 -0.64
C PRO A 147 32.46 20.45 0.44
N VAL A 148 31.18 20.58 0.79
CA VAL A 148 30.55 19.85 1.90
C VAL A 148 30.23 18.41 1.53
N PHE A 149 29.91 18.15 0.26
CA PHE A 149 29.51 16.84 -0.22
C PHE A 149 30.47 16.28 -1.27
N PRO A 150 30.85 14.98 -1.20
CA PRO A 150 31.64 14.34 -2.24
C PRO A 150 30.96 14.44 -3.61
N ILE A 151 31.75 14.79 -4.63
CA ILE A 151 31.31 15.01 -6.02
C ILE A 151 30.52 13.80 -6.52
N ASP A 152 31.09 12.64 -6.25
CA ASP A 152 30.63 11.37 -6.74
C ASP A 152 29.28 10.98 -6.13
N LEU A 153 29.11 11.16 -4.81
CA LEU A 153 27.85 10.83 -4.13
C LEU A 153 26.68 11.67 -4.66
N VAL A 154 26.91 12.96 -4.90
CA VAL A 154 25.90 13.85 -5.46
C VAL A 154 25.58 13.45 -6.90
N SER A 155 26.58 13.13 -7.73
CA SER A 155 26.37 12.66 -9.11
C SER A 155 25.60 11.34 -9.15
N LEU A 156 25.96 10.39 -8.28
CA LEU A 156 25.33 9.08 -8.16
C LEU A 156 23.85 9.22 -7.78
N PHE A 157 23.56 10.06 -6.79
CA PHE A 157 22.20 10.33 -6.34
C PHE A 157 21.34 10.99 -7.41
N LEU A 158 21.86 12.04 -8.08
CA LEU A 158 21.14 12.75 -9.15
C LEU A 158 20.87 11.86 -10.37
N GLY A 159 21.78 10.92 -10.67
CA GLY A 159 21.54 9.84 -11.64
C GLY A 159 20.45 8.88 -11.18
N ALA A 160 20.46 8.48 -9.92
CA ALA A 160 19.50 7.52 -9.38
C ALA A 160 18.05 8.03 -9.35
N VAL A 161 17.86 9.34 -9.14
CA VAL A 161 16.55 10.01 -9.21
C VAL A 161 16.19 10.48 -10.63
N ARG A 162 17.01 10.15 -11.63
CA ARG A 162 16.79 10.44 -13.06
C ARG A 162 16.61 11.92 -13.38
N MET A 163 17.40 12.79 -12.75
CA MET A 163 17.43 14.21 -13.13
C MET A 163 17.81 14.37 -14.60
N ARG A 164 17.21 15.30 -15.34
CA ARG A 164 17.56 15.58 -16.74
C ARG A 164 19.08 15.82 -16.89
N PHE A 165 19.72 15.07 -17.79
CA PHE A 165 21.17 15.03 -17.94
C PHE A 165 21.80 16.39 -18.26
N LEU A 166 21.24 17.14 -19.21
CA LEU A 166 21.87 18.38 -19.66
C LEU A 166 21.91 19.48 -18.57
N PRO A 167 20.81 19.79 -17.85
CA PRO A 167 20.87 20.70 -16.69
C PRO A 167 21.82 20.21 -15.60
N TYR A 168 21.79 18.91 -15.28
CA TYR A 168 22.71 18.29 -14.32
C TYR A 168 24.17 18.56 -14.69
N LEU A 169 24.52 18.31 -15.95
CA LEU A 169 25.89 18.39 -16.45
C LEU A 169 26.39 19.82 -16.39
N LEU A 170 25.62 20.79 -16.92
CA LEU A 170 26.01 22.20 -16.95
C LEU A 170 26.17 22.78 -15.54
N LEU A 171 25.25 22.49 -14.62
CA LEU A 171 25.33 22.99 -13.25
C LEU A 171 26.46 22.33 -12.46
N SER A 172 26.73 21.04 -12.72
CA SER A 172 27.84 20.33 -12.08
C SER A 172 29.18 20.87 -12.58
N LEU A 173 29.37 21.02 -13.89
CA LEU A 173 30.60 21.60 -14.42
C LEU A 173 30.79 23.04 -13.92
N GLY A 174 29.76 23.88 -14.00
CA GLY A 174 29.82 25.27 -13.54
C GLY A 174 30.13 25.40 -12.05
N GLY A 175 29.60 24.53 -11.20
CA GLY A 175 29.86 24.57 -9.76
C GLY A 175 31.20 23.97 -9.35
N ILE A 176 31.71 23.00 -10.12
CA ILE A 176 32.94 22.26 -9.79
C ILE A 176 34.19 22.94 -10.37
N LEU A 177 34.12 23.51 -11.58
CA LEU A 177 35.29 24.08 -12.25
C LEU A 177 36.01 25.19 -11.47
N PRO A 178 35.33 26.10 -10.73
CA PRO A 178 36.02 27.14 -9.97
C PRO A 178 37.03 26.56 -8.97
N ARG A 179 36.66 25.52 -8.23
CA ARG A 179 37.59 24.85 -7.31
C ARG A 179 38.67 24.06 -8.06
N VAL A 180 38.35 23.45 -9.20
CA VAL A 180 39.35 22.72 -10.01
C VAL A 180 40.44 23.66 -10.46
N ILE A 181 40.06 24.83 -11.00
CA ILE A 181 41.01 25.88 -11.40
C ILE A 181 41.84 26.32 -10.20
N LEU A 182 41.18 26.60 -9.07
CA LEU A 182 41.85 27.03 -7.84
C LEU A 182 42.91 26.02 -7.37
N PHE A 183 42.55 24.74 -7.22
CA PHE A 183 43.47 23.70 -6.76
C PHE A 183 44.54 23.32 -7.79
N THR A 184 44.23 23.42 -9.08
CA THR A 184 45.20 23.16 -10.16
C THR A 184 46.29 24.25 -10.19
N VAL A 185 45.92 25.50 -9.92
CA VAL A 185 46.86 26.64 -10.00
C VAL A 185 47.58 26.89 -8.68
N LEU A 186 46.91 26.74 -7.53
CA LEU A 186 47.48 27.05 -6.21
C LEU A 186 48.26 25.91 -5.56
N GLY A 187 48.05 24.66 -5.99
CA GLY A 187 48.75 23.51 -5.41
C GLY A 187 48.36 23.18 -3.96
N ASP A 188 49.29 22.58 -3.21
CA ASP A 188 49.05 21.85 -1.95
C ASP A 188 48.70 22.72 -0.73
N GLY A 189 49.01 24.02 -0.76
CA GLY A 189 48.94 24.91 0.43
C GLY A 189 47.54 25.16 1.01
N ILE A 190 46.46 24.73 0.34
CA ILE A 190 45.08 24.81 0.86
C ILE A 190 44.66 23.51 1.57
N TYR A 191 45.32 22.38 1.30
CA TYR A 191 44.88 21.07 1.78
C TYR A 191 45.14 20.84 3.27
N ASP A 192 46.24 21.39 3.80
CA ASP A 192 46.60 21.30 5.23
C ASP A 192 45.56 21.93 6.17
N TYR A 193 44.72 22.83 5.67
CA TYR A 193 43.68 23.51 6.46
C TYR A 193 42.34 22.77 6.49
N ILE A 194 42.15 21.72 5.68
CA ILE A 194 40.91 20.96 5.59
C ILE A 194 41.18 19.50 6.01
N PRO A 195 40.66 19.02 7.15
CA PRO A 195 40.96 17.69 7.67
C PRO A 195 40.19 16.59 6.90
N MET A 196 40.56 16.40 5.63
CA MET A 196 39.93 15.48 4.68
C MET A 196 40.08 14.02 5.08
N ASP A 197 41.16 13.68 5.78
CA ASP A 197 41.39 12.38 6.41
C ASP A 197 40.28 12.02 7.40
N LYS A 198 39.84 12.98 8.22
CA LYS A 198 38.76 12.78 9.21
C LYS A 198 37.39 12.66 8.54
N PHE A 199 37.14 13.42 7.46
CA PHE A 199 35.89 13.30 6.69
C PHE A 199 35.81 11.96 5.93
N MET A 200 36.91 11.53 5.30
CA MET A 200 36.98 10.25 4.61
C MET A 200 36.87 9.07 5.57
N LEU A 201 37.53 9.14 6.74
CA LEU A 201 37.40 8.13 7.79
C LEU A 201 35.94 8.06 8.29
N ALA A 202 35.29 9.20 8.52
CA ALA A 202 33.88 9.24 8.88
C ALA A 202 32.99 8.63 7.79
N ALA A 203 33.23 8.90 6.50
CA ALA A 203 32.46 8.31 5.41
C ALA A 203 32.70 6.79 5.28
N ILE A 204 33.95 6.33 5.39
CA ILE A 204 34.33 4.91 5.34
C ILE A 204 33.78 4.13 6.54
N ILE A 205 33.55 4.78 7.69
CA ILE A 205 32.94 4.15 8.86
C ILE A 205 31.40 4.22 8.77
N LEU A 206 30.84 5.38 8.41
CA LEU A 206 29.40 5.61 8.41
C LEU A 206 28.68 4.92 7.26
N LEU A 207 29.31 4.74 6.08
CA LEU A 207 28.68 4.07 4.94
C LEU A 207 28.48 2.56 5.18
N PRO A 208 29.49 1.80 5.66
CA PRO A 208 29.28 0.42 6.09
C PRO A 208 28.37 0.32 7.30
N ILE A 209 28.41 1.24 8.27
CA ILE A 209 27.45 1.25 9.38
C ILE A 209 26.03 1.51 8.88
N ALA A 210 25.83 2.44 7.95
CA ALA A 210 24.52 2.69 7.34
C ALA A 210 24.08 1.50 6.48
N LEU A 211 25.00 0.84 5.78
CA LEU A 211 24.74 -0.37 4.99
C LEU A 211 24.44 -1.57 5.88
N VAL A 212 25.15 -1.77 7.00
CA VAL A 212 24.94 -2.82 7.98
C VAL A 212 23.69 -2.53 8.80
N ALA A 213 23.44 -1.29 9.20
CA ALA A 213 22.17 -0.89 9.80
C ALA A 213 21.01 -1.04 8.81
N TRP A 214 21.26 -0.88 7.50
CA TRP A 214 20.30 -1.16 6.44
C TRP A 214 20.11 -2.66 6.22
N VAL A 215 21.16 -3.49 6.21
CA VAL A 215 21.11 -4.96 6.12
C VAL A 215 20.47 -5.54 7.36
N ILE A 216 20.77 -5.03 8.56
CA ILE A 216 20.10 -5.36 9.81
C ILE A 216 18.67 -4.87 9.74
N SER A 217 18.37 -3.65 9.30
CA SER A 217 16.98 -3.20 9.12
C SER A 217 16.23 -3.98 8.04
N TYR A 218 16.93 -4.53 7.04
CA TYR A 218 16.38 -5.34 5.96
C TYR A 218 16.17 -6.77 6.43
N ALA A 219 17.13 -7.39 7.14
CA ALA A 219 17.04 -8.70 7.78
C ALA A 219 16.06 -8.70 8.97
N VAL A 220 15.96 -7.58 9.68
CA VAL A 220 14.95 -7.32 10.72
C VAL A 220 13.62 -6.95 10.08
N LYS A 221 13.51 -6.50 8.82
CA LYS A 221 12.20 -6.29 8.14
C LYS A 221 11.75 -7.48 7.29
N SER A 222 12.67 -8.25 6.73
CA SER A 222 12.42 -9.55 6.10
C SER A 222 12.18 -10.61 7.17
N GLY A 223 12.90 -10.54 8.29
CA GLY A 223 12.68 -11.36 9.48
C GLY A 223 11.59 -10.86 10.44
N ARG A 224 11.18 -9.57 10.45
CA ARG A 224 9.94 -9.10 11.14
C ARG A 224 8.71 -9.07 10.23
N SER A 225 8.84 -9.45 8.96
CA SER A 225 7.68 -9.85 8.16
C SER A 225 7.32 -11.32 8.36
N GLU A 226 8.20 -12.12 8.97
CA GLU A 226 8.01 -13.56 9.25
C GLU A 226 8.33 -13.95 10.71
N ALA A 227 8.26 -12.99 11.65
CA ALA A 227 8.27 -13.26 13.08
C ALA A 227 7.04 -12.62 13.75
N ALA A 228 5.87 -12.89 13.17
CA ALA A 228 4.73 -13.34 13.95
C ALA A 228 4.48 -14.77 13.50
N SER A 229 4.96 -15.75 14.27
CA SER A 229 4.43 -17.12 14.23
C SER A 229 3.02 -17.13 14.84
N GLY A 230 2.14 -16.31 14.27
CA GLY A 230 0.77 -16.10 14.69
C GLY A 230 -0.11 -16.10 13.46
N LYS A 231 -1.30 -16.68 13.58
CA LYS A 231 -2.34 -16.67 12.54
C LYS A 231 -2.50 -15.26 11.94
N PRO A 232 -2.85 -15.15 10.64
CA PRO A 232 -3.17 -13.86 10.05
C PRO A 232 -4.22 -13.14 10.91
N PRO A 233 -4.18 -11.80 11.02
CA PRO A 233 -5.07 -11.03 11.89
C PRO A 233 -6.55 -11.31 11.64
N TYR A 234 -6.88 -11.65 10.39
CA TYR A 234 -8.14 -12.24 9.97
C TYR A 234 -7.83 -13.43 9.04
N GLU A 235 -8.47 -14.55 9.27
CA GLU A 235 -8.42 -15.72 8.40
C GLU A 235 -9.72 -15.76 7.58
N PRO A 236 -9.66 -15.66 6.25
CA PRO A 236 -10.85 -15.53 5.41
C PRO A 236 -11.70 -16.79 5.41
N LEU A 237 -13.00 -16.64 5.16
CA LEU A 237 -13.98 -17.73 5.29
C LEU A 237 -13.68 -18.93 4.39
N LYS A 238 -13.09 -18.71 3.20
CA LYS A 238 -12.66 -19.80 2.31
C LYS A 238 -11.65 -20.75 2.96
N ASP A 239 -10.83 -20.24 3.89
CA ASP A 239 -9.76 -20.97 4.56
C ASP A 239 -10.24 -21.46 5.95
N SER A 240 -10.90 -20.59 6.71
CA SER A 240 -11.30 -20.91 8.10
C SER A 240 -12.54 -21.78 8.22
N ARG A 241 -13.35 -21.87 7.15
CA ARG A 241 -14.62 -22.63 7.09
C ARG A 241 -15.63 -22.25 8.19
N ARG A 242 -15.56 -21.02 8.72
CA ARG A 242 -16.46 -20.54 9.79
C ARG A 242 -17.87 -20.33 9.25
N ASN A 243 -18.85 -20.50 10.12
CA ASN A 243 -20.25 -20.22 9.83
C ASN A 243 -20.48 -18.71 9.74
N VAL A 244 -21.43 -18.29 8.90
CA VAL A 244 -21.70 -16.88 8.62
C VAL A 244 -23.04 -16.46 9.22
N ILE A 245 -23.07 -15.28 9.83
CA ILE A 245 -24.30 -14.51 10.09
C ILE A 245 -24.20 -13.20 9.30
N PHE A 246 -25.26 -12.83 8.60
CA PHE A 246 -25.32 -11.58 7.83
C PHE A 246 -26.23 -10.57 8.56
N ASP A 247 -25.73 -9.39 8.87
CA ASP A 247 -26.48 -8.31 9.52
C ASP A 247 -26.51 -7.11 8.55
N THR A 248 -27.69 -6.69 8.14
CA THR A 248 -27.91 -5.82 6.97
C THR A 248 -29.03 -4.84 7.23
N ASP A 249 -28.96 -3.63 6.68
CA ASP A 249 -30.04 -2.66 6.74
C ASP A 249 -31.04 -2.77 5.58
N MET A 250 -30.78 -3.67 4.62
CA MET A 250 -31.64 -4.09 3.50
C MET A 250 -32.75 -3.10 3.20
N GLY A 251 -32.42 -2.01 2.52
CA GLY A 251 -33.44 -1.07 2.03
C GLY A 251 -33.00 0.35 1.70
N PRO A 252 -32.20 1.02 2.56
CA PRO A 252 -31.77 2.40 2.32
C PRO A 252 -31.06 2.57 0.97
N ASP A 253 -30.17 1.64 0.62
CA ASP A 253 -29.54 1.46 -0.69
C ASP A 253 -29.82 0.04 -1.24
N CYS A 254 -29.49 -0.21 -2.51
CA CYS A 254 -29.70 -1.48 -3.19
C CYS A 254 -28.48 -2.40 -3.15
N ASP A 255 -27.32 -1.90 -2.75
CA ASP A 255 -26.09 -2.69 -2.70
C ASP A 255 -26.12 -3.78 -1.61
N ASP A 256 -26.94 -3.64 -0.55
CA ASP A 256 -27.28 -4.75 0.37
C ASP A 256 -27.77 -5.99 -0.38
N ALA A 257 -28.66 -5.80 -1.37
CA ALA A 257 -29.23 -6.89 -2.15
C ALA A 257 -28.15 -7.55 -3.03
N GLY A 258 -27.23 -6.73 -3.56
CA GLY A 258 -26.06 -7.21 -4.31
C GLY A 258 -25.07 -7.96 -3.42
N ALA A 259 -24.81 -7.45 -2.22
CA ALA A 259 -23.94 -8.06 -1.22
C ALA A 259 -24.51 -9.40 -0.74
N PHE A 260 -25.82 -9.48 -0.51
CA PHE A 260 -26.46 -10.72 -0.11
C PHE A 260 -26.45 -11.76 -1.23
N ALA A 261 -26.64 -11.34 -2.49
CA ALA A 261 -26.45 -12.20 -3.65
C ALA A 261 -25.02 -12.72 -3.75
N LEU A 262 -24.02 -11.84 -3.61
CA LEU A 262 -22.60 -12.20 -3.60
C LEU A 262 -22.27 -13.19 -2.48
N LEU A 263 -22.84 -12.98 -1.30
CA LEU A 263 -22.71 -13.87 -0.14
C LEU A 263 -23.24 -15.27 -0.48
N PHE A 264 -24.45 -15.42 -1.05
CA PHE A 264 -24.97 -16.74 -1.43
C PHE A 264 -24.07 -17.44 -2.46
N ARG A 265 -23.52 -16.69 -3.41
CA ARG A 265 -22.58 -17.23 -4.40
C ARG A 265 -21.30 -17.73 -3.75
N TYR A 266 -20.77 -17.01 -2.77
CA TYR A 266 -19.61 -17.45 -2.01
C TYR A 266 -19.87 -18.65 -1.12
N ILE A 267 -21.00 -18.65 -0.41
CA ILE A 267 -21.46 -19.78 0.40
C ILE A 267 -21.52 -21.05 -0.47
N LYS A 268 -22.09 -20.96 -1.67
CA LYS A 268 -22.13 -22.07 -2.63
C LYS A 268 -20.75 -22.44 -3.16
N LYS A 269 -19.94 -21.45 -3.57
CA LYS A 269 -18.60 -21.66 -4.14
C LYS A 269 -17.67 -22.38 -3.18
N TYR A 270 -17.74 -22.03 -1.90
CA TYR A 270 -16.86 -22.56 -0.87
C TYR A 270 -17.50 -23.65 -0.01
N ASP A 271 -18.75 -24.04 -0.27
CA ASP A 271 -19.45 -25.05 0.54
C ASP A 271 -19.41 -24.72 2.04
N LEU A 272 -19.95 -23.54 2.37
CA LEU A 272 -20.00 -22.97 3.71
C LEU A 272 -21.45 -22.90 4.21
N THR A 273 -21.63 -22.56 5.49
CA THR A 273 -22.96 -22.43 6.09
C THR A 273 -23.28 -20.98 6.43
N LEU A 274 -24.40 -20.47 5.89
CA LEU A 274 -25.06 -19.26 6.37
C LEU A 274 -26.10 -19.65 7.42
N LEU A 275 -25.90 -19.21 8.67
CA LEU A 275 -26.79 -19.54 9.79
C LEU A 275 -28.10 -18.74 9.75
N GLY A 276 -28.07 -17.53 9.21
CA GLY A 276 -29.21 -16.63 9.17
C GLY A 276 -28.82 -15.23 8.73
N ALA A 277 -29.83 -14.40 8.48
CA ALA A 277 -29.66 -12.97 8.21
C ALA A 277 -30.55 -12.13 9.13
N ALA A 278 -30.07 -11.00 9.62
CA ALA A 278 -30.84 -10.08 10.46
C ALA A 278 -30.95 -8.71 9.80
N ASN A 279 -32.15 -8.16 9.78
CA ASN A 279 -32.35 -6.75 9.46
C ASN A 279 -32.00 -5.89 10.68
N CYS A 280 -31.21 -4.84 10.52
CA CYS A 280 -30.80 -3.93 11.61
C CYS A 280 -31.57 -2.60 11.66
N THR A 281 -32.62 -2.44 10.84
CA THR A 281 -33.46 -1.23 10.77
C THR A 281 -34.92 -1.49 11.17
N SER A 282 -35.70 -0.43 11.33
CA SER A 282 -37.15 -0.50 11.52
C SER A 282 -37.94 -0.57 10.19
N ASN A 283 -37.28 -0.85 9.06
CA ASN A 283 -37.96 -1.04 7.78
C ASN A 283 -38.83 -2.31 7.81
N ARG A 284 -40.16 -2.13 7.82
CA ARG A 284 -41.16 -3.21 7.87
C ARG A 284 -41.13 -4.19 6.68
N TYR A 285 -40.47 -3.84 5.58
CA TYR A 285 -40.37 -4.69 4.38
C TYR A 285 -39.00 -5.35 4.23
N ALA A 286 -37.99 -4.95 5.01
CA ALA A 286 -36.63 -5.49 4.89
C ALA A 286 -36.59 -7.02 5.06
N ASN A 287 -37.27 -7.56 6.08
CA ASN A 287 -37.35 -9.01 6.29
C ASN A 287 -38.03 -9.76 5.14
N GLY A 288 -39.03 -9.16 4.50
CA GLY A 288 -39.66 -9.73 3.32
C GLY A 288 -38.72 -9.76 2.11
N THR A 289 -37.91 -8.70 1.95
CA THR A 289 -36.85 -8.64 0.93
C THR A 289 -35.76 -9.68 1.17
N ILE A 290 -35.26 -9.81 2.40
CA ILE A 290 -34.28 -10.84 2.78
C ILE A 290 -34.80 -12.22 2.41
N ARG A 291 -36.05 -12.53 2.78
CA ARG A 291 -36.70 -13.81 2.45
C ARG A 291 -36.82 -14.04 0.96
N ALA A 292 -37.32 -13.07 0.21
CA ALA A 292 -37.44 -13.15 -1.24
C ALA A 292 -36.10 -13.46 -1.92
N ILE A 293 -35.02 -12.81 -1.50
CA ILE A 293 -33.67 -13.05 -2.05
C ILE A 293 -33.18 -14.45 -1.62
N ALA A 294 -33.35 -14.84 -0.36
CA ALA A 294 -32.96 -16.16 0.12
C ALA A 294 -33.69 -17.29 -0.61
N GLU A 295 -35.00 -17.17 -0.81
CA GLU A 295 -35.82 -18.09 -1.60
C GLU A 295 -35.31 -18.20 -3.05
N TYR A 296 -34.98 -17.07 -3.68
CA TYR A 296 -34.42 -17.04 -5.03
C TYR A 296 -33.09 -17.81 -5.13
N PHE A 297 -32.28 -17.82 -4.06
CA PHE A 297 -31.04 -18.61 -3.99
C PHE A 297 -31.24 -20.04 -3.44
N GLY A 298 -32.48 -20.49 -3.24
CA GLY A 298 -32.79 -21.85 -2.81
C GLY A 298 -32.70 -22.07 -1.29
N CYS A 299 -32.80 -21.01 -0.49
CA CYS A 299 -32.74 -21.04 0.97
C CYS A 299 -34.04 -20.50 1.62
N PRO A 300 -35.22 -21.11 1.37
CA PRO A 300 -36.51 -20.60 1.85
C PRO A 300 -36.64 -20.61 3.39
N ASP A 301 -35.93 -21.53 4.07
CA ASP A 301 -36.01 -21.72 5.51
C ASP A 301 -34.93 -20.93 6.29
N LEU A 302 -34.24 -19.99 5.64
CA LEU A 302 -33.21 -19.18 6.28
C LEU A 302 -33.80 -18.44 7.49
N PRO A 303 -33.23 -18.58 8.70
CA PRO A 303 -33.64 -17.80 9.85
C PRO A 303 -33.46 -16.30 9.59
N VAL A 304 -34.49 -15.51 9.92
CA VAL A 304 -34.47 -14.04 9.77
C VAL A 304 -34.72 -13.34 11.11
N GLY A 305 -33.81 -12.46 11.49
CA GLY A 305 -33.90 -11.61 12.68
C GLY A 305 -34.53 -10.24 12.38
N GLN A 306 -35.36 -9.75 13.30
CA GLN A 306 -36.00 -8.44 13.23
C GLN A 306 -35.42 -7.51 14.30
N TYR A 307 -34.87 -6.37 13.89
CA TYR A 307 -34.55 -5.28 14.80
C TYR A 307 -35.79 -4.82 15.57
N SER A 308 -35.66 -4.74 16.90
CA SER A 308 -36.75 -4.41 17.82
C SER A 308 -36.51 -3.11 18.59
N GLY A 309 -35.59 -2.26 18.11
CA GLY A 309 -35.20 -1.03 18.80
C GLY A 309 -36.10 0.14 18.44
N SER A 310 -35.66 1.36 18.78
CA SER A 310 -36.33 2.60 18.34
C SER A 310 -36.26 2.76 16.83
N GLU A 311 -37.19 3.52 16.25
CA GLU A 311 -37.27 3.79 14.82
C GLU A 311 -35.90 4.22 14.25
N LEU A 312 -35.43 3.48 13.25
CA LEU A 312 -34.13 3.63 12.61
C LEU A 312 -34.29 3.25 11.14
N LEU A 313 -34.14 4.21 10.22
CA LEU A 313 -34.29 4.01 8.77
C LEU A 313 -35.58 3.23 8.40
N PRO A 314 -36.77 3.75 8.73
CA PRO A 314 -38.05 3.03 8.53
C PRO A 314 -38.52 2.94 7.07
N ASP A 315 -37.92 3.72 6.15
CA ASP A 315 -38.36 3.76 4.76
C ASP A 315 -38.03 2.45 4.04
N GLY A 316 -39.03 1.88 3.37
CA GLY A 316 -38.91 0.69 2.54
C GLY A 316 -39.62 0.81 1.19
N LYS A 317 -40.00 2.02 0.79
CA LYS A 317 -40.81 2.25 -0.42
C LYS A 317 -40.00 2.27 -1.71
N LYS A 318 -38.67 2.48 -1.64
CA LYS A 318 -37.81 2.51 -2.83
C LYS A 318 -37.89 1.20 -3.62
N TYR A 319 -37.68 0.06 -2.95
CA TYR A 319 -37.77 -1.25 -3.60
C TYR A 319 -38.29 -2.37 -2.68
N ASN A 320 -38.07 -2.30 -1.36
CA ASN A 320 -38.37 -3.40 -0.45
C ASN A 320 -39.85 -3.79 -0.46
N GLU A 321 -40.76 -2.81 -0.44
CA GLU A 321 -42.20 -3.06 -0.51
C GLU A 321 -42.56 -3.86 -1.76
N PHE A 322 -42.00 -3.47 -2.91
CA PHE A 322 -42.25 -4.17 -4.16
C PHE A 322 -41.65 -5.57 -4.15
N VAL A 323 -40.37 -5.69 -3.78
CA VAL A 323 -39.66 -6.98 -3.78
C VAL A 323 -40.34 -7.96 -2.83
N THR A 324 -40.69 -7.51 -1.62
CA THR A 324 -41.46 -8.29 -0.65
C THR A 324 -42.79 -8.75 -1.23
N LYS A 325 -43.62 -7.84 -1.75
CA LYS A 325 -44.96 -8.19 -2.24
C LYS A 325 -44.94 -9.08 -3.47
N LYS A 326 -43.94 -8.94 -4.34
CA LYS A 326 -43.85 -9.71 -5.59
C LYS A 326 -43.23 -11.09 -5.38
N TYR A 327 -42.18 -11.19 -4.56
CA TYR A 327 -41.31 -12.36 -4.54
C TYR A 327 -41.37 -13.17 -3.24
N CYS A 328 -41.64 -12.54 -2.09
CA CYS A 328 -41.59 -13.24 -0.80
C CYS A 328 -42.79 -14.19 -0.69
N ARG A 329 -42.53 -15.50 -0.55
CA ARG A 329 -43.56 -16.48 -0.21
C ARG A 329 -43.48 -16.70 1.29
N PHE A 330 -44.34 -16.02 2.05
CA PHE A 330 -44.34 -16.17 3.51
C PHE A 330 -44.44 -17.65 3.89
N PRO A 331 -43.46 -18.21 4.61
CA PRO A 331 -43.53 -19.58 5.08
C PRO A 331 -44.64 -19.76 6.10
N SER A 332 -44.99 -21.04 6.34
CA SER A 332 -45.82 -21.43 7.48
C SER A 332 -45.22 -20.92 8.81
N SER A 333 -46.04 -20.80 9.85
CA SER A 333 -45.74 -20.17 11.15
C SER A 333 -44.42 -20.56 11.86
N ALA A 334 -43.69 -21.58 11.38
CA ALA A 334 -42.42 -22.07 11.92
C ALA A 334 -41.23 -21.09 11.79
N THR A 335 -41.30 -20.06 10.94
CA THR A 335 -40.22 -19.05 10.79
C THR A 335 -40.72 -17.62 10.99
N ALA A 336 -41.66 -17.38 11.91
CA ALA A 336 -42.02 -16.01 12.28
C ALA A 336 -40.76 -15.21 12.65
N ALA A 337 -40.69 -13.95 12.20
CA ALA A 337 -39.54 -13.10 12.48
C ALA A 337 -39.40 -12.96 14.00
N GLN A 338 -38.25 -13.40 14.51
CA GLN A 338 -37.89 -13.30 15.92
C GLN A 338 -37.10 -12.01 16.14
N THR A 339 -37.08 -11.52 17.38
CA THR A 339 -36.25 -10.35 17.71
C THR A 339 -34.78 -10.63 17.37
N GLU A 340 -34.00 -9.59 17.10
CA GLU A 340 -32.56 -9.71 16.86
C GLU A 340 -31.85 -10.40 18.02
N LEU A 341 -32.27 -10.14 19.27
CA LEU A 341 -31.69 -10.77 20.46
C LEU A 341 -31.95 -12.29 20.47
N ASP A 342 -33.20 -12.70 20.27
CA ASP A 342 -33.56 -14.13 20.19
C ASP A 342 -32.87 -14.81 19.00
N PHE A 343 -32.74 -14.09 17.88
CA PHE A 343 -32.05 -14.56 16.69
C PHE A 343 -30.58 -14.87 16.98
N TYR A 344 -29.83 -13.89 17.48
CA TYR A 344 -28.42 -14.09 17.80
C TYR A 344 -28.25 -15.14 18.90
N HIS A 345 -29.03 -15.09 19.97
CA HIS A 345 -28.95 -16.05 21.06
C HIS A 345 -29.13 -17.50 20.56
N LYS A 346 -30.20 -17.79 19.82
CA LYS A 346 -30.49 -19.16 19.34
C LYS A 346 -29.43 -19.70 18.38
N LEU A 347 -28.92 -18.87 17.46
CA LEU A 347 -27.90 -19.29 16.50
C LEU A 347 -26.54 -19.50 17.20
N LEU A 348 -26.13 -18.56 18.06
CA LEU A 348 -24.84 -18.63 18.74
C LEU A 348 -24.81 -19.71 19.82
N ALA A 349 -25.91 -19.95 20.54
CA ALA A 349 -25.99 -21.03 21.54
C ALA A 349 -25.77 -22.42 20.94
N LYS A 350 -26.15 -22.63 19.68
CA LYS A 350 -25.94 -23.88 18.93
C LYS A 350 -24.57 -23.96 18.22
N SER A 351 -23.84 -22.84 18.15
CA SER A 351 -22.56 -22.77 17.47
C SER A 351 -21.42 -23.20 18.39
N GLU A 352 -20.32 -23.69 17.81
CA GLU A 352 -19.08 -23.93 18.55
C GLU A 352 -18.39 -22.60 18.89
N ASP A 353 -17.52 -22.59 19.90
CA ASP A 353 -16.78 -21.39 20.30
C ASP A 353 -15.82 -20.95 19.18
N GLY A 354 -15.79 -19.65 18.87
CA GLY A 354 -14.97 -19.09 17.77
C GLY A 354 -15.31 -19.59 16.36
N SER A 355 -16.47 -20.22 16.15
CA SER A 355 -16.85 -20.82 14.87
C SER A 355 -17.67 -19.90 13.96
N VAL A 356 -17.99 -18.67 14.41
CA VAL A 356 -18.87 -17.74 13.70
C VAL A 356 -18.14 -16.47 13.28
N THR A 357 -18.40 -16.04 12.03
CA THR A 357 -18.09 -14.70 11.53
C THR A 357 -19.39 -13.96 11.26
N VAL A 358 -19.49 -12.74 11.78
CA VAL A 358 -20.60 -11.83 11.44
C VAL A 358 -20.13 -10.88 10.34
N ILE A 359 -20.91 -10.78 9.26
CA ILE A 359 -20.71 -9.76 8.23
C ILE A 359 -21.81 -8.72 8.44
N ALA A 360 -21.43 -7.51 8.86
CA ALA A 360 -22.36 -6.42 9.21
C ALA A 360 -22.26 -5.27 8.22
N VAL A 361 -23.29 -5.05 7.41
CA VAL A 361 -23.28 -4.07 6.33
C VAL A 361 -24.23 -2.88 6.53
N GLY A 362 -24.95 -2.84 7.65
CA GLY A 362 -25.77 -1.71 8.06
C GLY A 362 -25.36 -1.11 9.41
N PRO A 363 -26.18 -0.23 10.02
CA PRO A 363 -25.95 0.30 11.36
C PRO A 363 -25.79 -0.81 12.40
N LEU A 364 -24.87 -0.59 13.36
CA LEU A 364 -24.42 -1.62 14.29
C LEU A 364 -25.36 -1.84 15.50
N SER A 365 -26.60 -1.36 15.43
CA SER A 365 -27.57 -1.35 16.52
C SER A 365 -27.93 -2.75 17.02
N ASN A 366 -28.10 -3.73 16.12
CA ASN A 366 -28.31 -5.14 16.49
C ASN A 366 -27.13 -5.65 17.33
N LEU A 367 -25.90 -5.53 16.83
CA LEU A 367 -24.71 -6.06 17.49
C LEU A 367 -24.46 -5.37 18.84
N ALA A 368 -24.68 -4.06 18.92
CA ALA A 368 -24.54 -3.32 20.16
C ALA A 368 -25.54 -3.79 21.23
N ARG A 369 -26.78 -4.10 20.85
CA ARG A 369 -27.77 -4.70 21.76
C ARG A 369 -27.33 -6.08 22.23
N VAL A 370 -26.92 -6.96 21.32
CA VAL A 370 -26.45 -8.31 21.68
C VAL A 370 -25.22 -8.24 22.59
N LEU A 371 -24.27 -7.35 22.33
CA LEU A 371 -23.10 -7.15 23.20
C LEU A 371 -23.43 -6.56 24.57
N ARG A 372 -24.59 -5.90 24.74
CA ARG A 372 -25.08 -5.42 26.03
C ARG A 372 -25.77 -6.53 26.82
N GLU A 373 -26.66 -7.29 26.17
CA GLU A 373 -27.52 -8.27 26.83
C GLU A 373 -26.90 -9.67 26.93
N ASP A 374 -26.16 -10.11 25.91
CA ASP A 374 -25.58 -11.46 25.80
C ASP A 374 -24.13 -11.43 25.29
N GLY A 375 -23.37 -10.44 25.77
CA GLY A 375 -22.02 -10.16 25.31
C GLY A 375 -21.03 -11.29 25.56
N ASP A 376 -21.22 -12.10 26.61
CA ASP A 376 -20.35 -13.25 26.89
C ASP A 376 -20.54 -14.37 25.87
N LEU A 377 -21.80 -14.69 25.49
CA LEU A 377 -22.07 -15.65 24.42
C LEU A 377 -21.51 -15.12 23.10
N PHE A 378 -21.78 -13.86 22.76
CA PHE A 378 -21.28 -13.26 21.52
C PHE A 378 -19.75 -13.31 21.43
N ASN A 379 -19.06 -12.86 22.47
CA ASN A 379 -17.59 -12.86 22.51
C ASN A 379 -16.96 -14.25 22.54
N ARG A 380 -17.70 -15.27 23.00
CA ARG A 380 -17.24 -16.65 23.01
C ARG A 380 -17.43 -17.34 21.65
N LYS A 381 -18.54 -17.06 20.96
CA LYS A 381 -18.95 -17.76 19.75
C LYS A 381 -18.46 -17.08 18.46
N VAL A 382 -18.38 -15.76 18.45
CA VAL A 382 -17.99 -14.97 17.28
C VAL A 382 -16.49 -14.69 17.31
N ASP A 383 -15.78 -15.18 16.29
CA ASP A 383 -14.34 -14.94 16.10
C ASP A 383 -14.08 -13.53 15.54
N SER A 384 -14.89 -13.14 14.55
CA SER A 384 -14.66 -11.93 13.77
C SER A 384 -15.95 -11.23 13.34
N VAL A 385 -15.90 -9.91 13.29
CA VAL A 385 -16.88 -9.06 12.61
C VAL A 385 -16.19 -8.39 11.41
N VAL A 386 -16.67 -8.65 10.20
CA VAL A 386 -16.29 -7.87 9.01
C VAL A 386 -17.43 -6.90 8.74
N MET A 387 -17.15 -5.60 8.67
CA MET A 387 -18.20 -4.59 8.54
C MET A 387 -17.98 -3.63 7.39
N MET A 388 -19.06 -3.22 6.73
CA MET A 388 -19.08 -2.00 5.95
C MET A 388 -19.32 -0.85 6.95
N GLY A 389 -18.30 -0.05 7.19
CA GLY A 389 -18.44 1.01 8.19
C GLY A 389 -17.18 1.82 8.44
N GLY A 390 -17.37 3.12 8.67
CA GLY A 390 -16.31 4.08 8.95
C GLY A 390 -15.61 4.59 7.68
N ALA A 391 -14.77 5.60 7.84
CA ALA A 391 -13.95 6.16 6.78
C ALA A 391 -12.54 6.38 7.31
N PHE A 392 -11.53 5.83 6.63
CA PHE A 392 -10.18 5.77 7.18
C PHE A 392 -9.17 6.58 6.34
N PRO A 393 -8.17 7.21 6.99
CA PRO A 393 -7.81 7.10 8.42
C PRO A 393 -8.71 7.90 9.38
N SER A 394 -9.53 8.82 8.89
CA SER A 394 -10.59 9.46 9.67
C SER A 394 -11.66 10.06 8.75
N GLY A 395 -12.93 9.97 9.17
CA GLY A 395 -14.06 10.53 8.46
C GLY A 395 -15.40 9.97 8.94
N LYS A 396 -16.46 10.50 8.34
CA LYS A 396 -17.84 10.07 8.57
C LYS A 396 -18.27 9.08 7.50
N GLU A 397 -19.13 8.15 7.89
CA GLU A 397 -19.71 7.13 7.03
C GLU A 397 -21.12 6.82 7.55
N PHE A 398 -22.04 6.53 6.62
CA PHE A 398 -23.48 6.46 6.84
C PHE A 398 -23.90 5.49 7.95
N ASN A 399 -23.40 4.26 7.96
CA ASN A 399 -23.75 3.24 8.95
C ASN A 399 -23.32 3.62 10.37
N ILE A 400 -22.15 4.25 10.49
CA ILE A 400 -21.68 4.76 11.79
C ILE A 400 -22.47 5.99 12.23
N GLU A 401 -22.80 6.91 11.31
CA GLU A 401 -23.59 8.12 11.62
C GLU A 401 -25.03 7.80 12.02
N CYS A 402 -25.61 6.71 11.52
CA CYS A 402 -26.96 6.29 11.87
C CYS A 402 -27.11 5.91 13.36
N ASP A 403 -26.09 5.30 13.95
CA ASP A 403 -26.08 4.98 15.39
C ASP A 403 -24.63 4.99 15.95
N PRO A 404 -24.07 6.18 16.22
CA PRO A 404 -22.69 6.33 16.72
C PRO A 404 -22.47 5.63 18.06
N LEU A 405 -23.49 5.60 18.92
CA LEU A 405 -23.43 4.95 20.23
C LEU A 405 -23.35 3.43 20.10
N ALA A 406 -24.11 2.84 19.18
CA ALA A 406 -23.99 1.43 18.86
C ALA A 406 -22.61 1.10 18.30
N ALA A 407 -22.12 1.88 17.34
CA ALA A 407 -20.78 1.69 16.78
C ALA A 407 -19.70 1.73 17.86
N LYS A 408 -19.73 2.74 18.74
CA LYS A 408 -18.84 2.84 19.90
C LYS A 408 -18.93 1.60 20.79
N THR A 409 -20.15 1.15 21.10
CA THR A 409 -20.38 -0.06 21.89
C THR A 409 -19.73 -1.30 21.24
N VAL A 410 -19.87 -1.49 19.93
CA VAL A 410 -19.27 -2.64 19.22
C VAL A 410 -17.75 -2.57 19.24
N PHE A 411 -17.17 -1.42 18.88
CA PHE A 411 -15.71 -1.24 18.88
C PHE A 411 -15.09 -1.42 20.27
N GLU A 412 -15.80 -1.07 21.35
CA GLU A 412 -15.31 -1.21 22.73
C GLU A 412 -15.55 -2.58 23.34
N LYS A 413 -16.73 -3.19 23.12
CA LYS A 413 -17.15 -4.41 23.85
C LYS A 413 -16.83 -5.73 23.16
N PHE A 414 -16.71 -5.76 21.83
CA PHE A 414 -16.38 -6.99 21.12
C PHE A 414 -14.89 -7.34 21.28
N ARG A 415 -14.55 -8.59 21.63
CA ARG A 415 -13.18 -9.03 21.94
C ARG A 415 -12.49 -9.76 20.79
N GLY A 416 -13.27 -10.14 19.77
CA GLY A 416 -12.76 -10.74 18.54
C GLY A 416 -12.16 -9.72 17.59
N THR A 417 -11.88 -10.16 16.36
CA THR A 417 -11.30 -9.31 15.32
C THR A 417 -12.37 -8.49 14.63
N ILE A 418 -12.17 -7.17 14.50
CA ILE A 418 -13.00 -6.32 13.63
C ILE A 418 -12.17 -5.91 12.41
N VAL A 419 -12.75 -6.09 11.23
CA VAL A 419 -12.24 -5.52 9.99
C VAL A 419 -13.28 -4.61 9.37
N CYS A 420 -12.91 -3.34 9.16
CA CYS A 420 -13.76 -2.35 8.51
C CYS A 420 -13.42 -2.23 7.03
N SER A 421 -14.39 -2.50 6.16
CA SER A 421 -14.42 -1.98 4.79
C SER A 421 -14.95 -0.55 4.86
N GLY A 422 -14.03 0.42 4.79
CA GLY A 422 -14.38 1.83 4.92
C GLY A 422 -15.12 2.36 3.68
N PHE A 423 -15.76 3.52 3.82
CA PHE A 423 -16.44 4.24 2.74
C PHE A 423 -15.60 4.34 1.47
N GLU A 424 -14.31 4.63 1.63
CA GLU A 424 -13.35 4.80 0.53
C GLU A 424 -13.14 3.55 -0.34
N ILE A 425 -13.48 2.36 0.17
CA ILE A 425 -13.22 1.08 -0.52
C ILE A 425 -14.30 0.77 -1.56
N GLY A 426 -15.54 1.19 -1.30
CA GLY A 426 -16.70 0.91 -2.18
C GLY A 426 -17.11 2.06 -3.09
N LYS A 427 -16.70 3.30 -2.77
CA LYS A 427 -17.27 4.54 -3.34
C LYS A 427 -17.08 4.78 -4.83
N ASP A 428 -16.16 4.07 -5.47
CA ASP A 428 -15.89 4.19 -6.92
C ASP A 428 -15.95 2.81 -7.62
N VAL A 429 -16.32 1.77 -6.88
CA VAL A 429 -16.42 0.39 -7.38
C VAL A 429 -17.84 0.16 -7.87
N MET A 430 -18.06 0.31 -9.18
CA MET A 430 -19.40 0.24 -9.78
C MET A 430 -19.79 -1.19 -10.19
N THR A 431 -20.71 -1.81 -9.46
CA THR A 431 -21.24 -3.16 -9.76
C THR A 431 -22.75 -3.15 -9.96
N GLY A 432 -23.29 -4.22 -10.54
CA GLY A 432 -24.72 -4.36 -10.80
C GLY A 432 -24.98 -5.05 -12.12
N PHE A 433 -25.94 -4.54 -12.89
CA PHE A 433 -26.48 -5.25 -14.06
C PHE A 433 -26.41 -4.40 -15.33
N GLY A 434 -25.81 -4.96 -16.38
CA GLY A 434 -25.76 -4.32 -17.71
C GLY A 434 -27.09 -4.38 -18.48
N GLY A 435 -28.01 -5.26 -18.08
CA GLY A 435 -29.31 -5.45 -18.73
C GLY A 435 -30.31 -6.14 -17.81
N GLU A 436 -31.50 -6.42 -18.32
CA GLU A 436 -32.58 -6.97 -17.50
C GLU A 436 -32.32 -8.41 -17.04
N ARG A 437 -32.83 -8.75 -15.85
CA ARG A 437 -32.86 -10.11 -15.30
C ARG A 437 -34.28 -10.43 -14.85
N GLU A 438 -35.03 -11.11 -15.70
CA GLU A 438 -36.42 -11.47 -15.39
C GLU A 438 -36.48 -12.35 -14.13
N GLY A 439 -37.47 -12.07 -13.26
CA GLY A 439 -37.70 -12.87 -12.05
C GLY A 439 -36.65 -12.73 -10.94
N SER A 440 -35.64 -11.87 -11.09
CA SER A 440 -34.59 -11.68 -10.08
C SER A 440 -34.99 -10.60 -9.07
N PRO A 441 -35.21 -10.94 -7.77
CA PRO A 441 -35.48 -9.95 -6.73
C PRO A 441 -34.28 -9.00 -6.53
N VAL A 442 -33.05 -9.50 -6.72
CA VAL A 442 -31.81 -8.70 -6.61
C VAL A 442 -31.77 -7.62 -7.70
N PHE A 443 -32.01 -8.02 -8.96
CA PHE A 443 -32.07 -7.08 -10.07
C PHE A 443 -33.21 -6.06 -9.89
N ASP A 444 -34.39 -6.52 -9.44
CA ASP A 444 -35.53 -5.63 -9.22
C ASP A 444 -35.31 -4.61 -8.08
N SER A 445 -34.42 -4.92 -7.12
CA SER A 445 -33.91 -3.95 -6.15
C SER A 445 -33.09 -2.85 -6.82
N TYR A 446 -32.07 -3.21 -7.59
CA TYR A 446 -31.21 -2.26 -8.32
C TYR A 446 -32.04 -1.41 -9.30
N ARG A 447 -32.89 -2.05 -10.11
CA ARG A 447 -33.71 -1.38 -11.12
C ARG A 447 -34.61 -0.31 -10.50
N ARG A 448 -35.22 -0.57 -9.35
CA ARG A 448 -36.12 0.39 -8.69
C ARG A 448 -35.37 1.48 -7.99
N TYR A 449 -34.31 1.12 -7.28
CA TYR A 449 -33.46 2.09 -6.60
C TYR A 449 -32.89 3.12 -7.57
N LEU A 450 -32.42 2.68 -8.74
CA LEU A 450 -31.81 3.51 -9.78
C LEU A 450 -32.83 4.14 -10.76
N GLY A 451 -34.13 4.04 -10.48
CA GLY A 451 -35.16 4.71 -11.30
C GLY A 451 -35.38 4.11 -12.70
N GLY A 452 -34.99 2.86 -12.93
CA GLY A 452 -35.42 2.05 -14.08
C GLY A 452 -34.60 2.18 -15.36
N LYS A 453 -33.57 3.03 -15.41
CA LYS A 453 -32.72 3.21 -16.60
C LYS A 453 -31.40 2.43 -16.49
N ALA A 454 -31.08 1.65 -17.52
CA ALA A 454 -29.80 0.95 -17.64
C ALA A 454 -28.64 1.91 -18.00
N PRO A 455 -27.37 1.56 -17.66
CA PRO A 455 -26.97 0.38 -16.89
C PRO A 455 -27.30 0.55 -15.40
N TYR A 456 -27.63 -0.57 -14.73
CA TYR A 456 -28.05 -0.58 -13.33
C TYR A 456 -26.85 -0.79 -12.42
N LEU A 457 -25.96 0.20 -12.38
CA LEU A 457 -24.73 0.15 -11.58
C LEU A 457 -24.85 1.03 -10.33
N ARG A 458 -24.31 0.53 -9.23
CA ARG A 458 -24.21 1.23 -7.95
C ARG A 458 -22.81 1.01 -7.35
N ASP A 459 -22.38 1.96 -6.53
CA ASP A 459 -21.21 1.82 -5.67
C ASP A 459 -21.31 0.56 -4.82
N SER A 460 -20.18 -0.05 -4.49
CA SER A 460 -20.11 -1.41 -3.95
C SER A 460 -19.60 -1.43 -2.51
N TRP A 461 -20.22 -0.65 -1.62
CA TRP A 461 -19.78 -0.60 -0.23
C TRP A 461 -19.98 -1.96 0.46
N ASP A 462 -21.19 -2.50 0.43
CA ASP A 462 -21.50 -3.76 1.10
C ASP A 462 -20.83 -4.96 0.44
N LEU A 463 -20.76 -4.94 -0.90
CA LEU A 463 -20.15 -6.02 -1.67
C LEU A 463 -18.65 -6.14 -1.38
N THR A 464 -17.94 -5.03 -1.14
CA THR A 464 -16.52 -5.08 -0.79
C THR A 464 -16.30 -5.71 0.59
N ALA A 465 -17.17 -5.43 1.57
CA ALA A 465 -17.13 -6.07 2.89
C ALA A 465 -17.39 -7.58 2.79
N VAL A 466 -18.42 -7.99 2.05
CA VAL A 466 -18.72 -9.41 1.79
C VAL A 466 -17.54 -10.07 1.07
N ASN A 467 -17.02 -9.47 0.00
CA ASN A 467 -15.88 -10.02 -0.74
C ASN A 467 -14.68 -10.26 0.17
N TYR A 468 -14.31 -9.24 0.96
CA TYR A 468 -13.18 -9.35 1.86
C TYR A 468 -13.38 -10.44 2.92
N ALA A 469 -14.59 -10.61 3.46
CA ALA A 469 -14.86 -11.69 4.41
C ALA A 469 -14.54 -13.08 3.82
N PHE A 470 -14.87 -13.31 2.54
CA PHE A 470 -14.60 -14.60 1.91
C PHE A 470 -13.18 -14.75 1.38
N GLU A 471 -12.59 -13.70 0.83
CA GLU A 471 -11.33 -13.78 0.09
C GLU A 471 -10.10 -13.31 0.88
N GLY A 472 -10.30 -12.43 1.87
CA GLY A 472 -9.27 -11.88 2.73
C GLY A 472 -8.31 -10.91 2.04
N CYS A 473 -7.11 -10.78 2.60
CA CYS A 473 -6.02 -10.08 1.93
C CYS A 473 -5.64 -10.82 0.63
N GLY A 474 -5.44 -10.08 -0.46
CA GLY A 474 -5.17 -10.70 -1.75
C GLY A 474 -4.85 -9.69 -2.84
N GLU A 475 -5.45 -9.89 -4.01
CA GLU A 475 -5.27 -8.98 -5.16
C GLU A 475 -5.91 -7.62 -4.90
N TYR A 476 -7.12 -7.60 -4.32
CA TYR A 476 -7.92 -6.38 -4.15
C TYR A 476 -7.56 -5.59 -2.90
N TYR A 477 -7.31 -6.27 -1.78
CA TYR A 477 -7.19 -5.63 -0.48
C TYR A 477 -5.94 -6.06 0.28
N ALA A 478 -5.44 -5.14 1.10
CA ALA A 478 -4.57 -5.41 2.24
C ALA A 478 -5.28 -4.96 3.52
N LEU A 479 -4.74 -5.37 4.67
CA LEU A 479 -5.12 -4.78 5.95
C LEU A 479 -4.16 -3.68 6.36
N SER A 480 -4.69 -2.68 7.05
CA SER A 480 -3.90 -1.77 7.86
C SER A 480 -3.17 -2.52 8.98
N LYS A 481 -2.26 -1.83 9.68
CA LYS A 481 -1.72 -2.36 10.95
C LYS A 481 -2.85 -2.45 11.97
N GLU A 482 -2.63 -3.17 13.06
CA GLU A 482 -3.56 -3.10 14.19
C GLU A 482 -3.69 -1.65 14.69
N MET A 483 -4.93 -1.17 14.82
CA MET A 483 -5.24 0.21 15.23
C MET A 483 -6.29 0.21 16.35
N LYS A 484 -6.37 1.29 17.12
CA LYS A 484 -7.60 1.62 17.84
C LYS A 484 -8.48 2.41 16.89
N ILE A 485 -9.74 1.99 16.72
CA ILE A 485 -10.75 2.76 16.01
C ILE A 485 -11.59 3.47 17.06
N THR A 486 -11.63 4.80 17.01
CA THR A 486 -12.50 5.63 17.86
C THR A 486 -13.70 6.11 17.05
N VAL A 487 -14.82 6.30 17.73
CA VAL A 487 -16.06 6.85 17.18
C VAL A 487 -16.45 8.04 18.06
N GLU A 488 -16.54 9.22 17.44
CA GLU A 488 -17.02 10.43 18.08
C GLU A 488 -18.56 10.46 18.14
N ASP A 489 -19.13 11.33 18.96
CA ASP A 489 -20.59 11.40 19.17
C ASP A 489 -21.37 11.75 17.88
N ASP A 490 -20.71 12.35 16.90
CA ASP A 490 -21.27 12.68 15.59
C ASP A 490 -21.07 11.59 14.53
N GLY A 491 -20.56 10.41 14.91
CA GLY A 491 -20.27 9.30 14.00
C GLY A 491 -18.94 9.38 13.27
N THR A 492 -18.11 10.40 13.53
CA THR A 492 -16.75 10.46 12.95
C THR A 492 -15.90 9.31 13.48
N THR A 493 -15.36 8.51 12.57
CA THR A 493 -14.39 7.47 12.88
C THR A 493 -12.95 7.99 12.76
N ALA A 494 -12.03 7.47 13.58
CA ALA A 494 -10.61 7.73 13.44
C ALA A 494 -9.75 6.51 13.82
N ALA A 495 -8.73 6.22 13.01
CA ALA A 495 -7.75 5.17 13.28
C ALA A 495 -6.52 5.74 14.00
N VAL A 496 -6.39 5.42 15.28
CA VAL A 496 -5.29 5.85 16.15
C VAL A 496 -4.34 4.67 16.41
N LYS A 497 -3.03 4.94 16.42
CA LYS A 497 -2.04 3.89 16.70
C LYS A 497 -2.24 3.33 18.11
N SER A 498 -2.48 2.03 18.20
CA SER A 498 -2.54 1.28 19.46
C SER A 498 -2.13 -0.17 19.18
N LYS A 499 -1.76 -0.90 20.22
CA LYS A 499 -1.58 -2.36 20.15
C LYS A 499 -2.70 -3.04 20.93
N TYR A 500 -3.02 -4.29 20.60
CA TYR A 500 -3.92 -5.19 21.35
C TYR A 500 -5.40 -4.81 21.32
N THR A 501 -5.88 -4.28 20.19
CA THR A 501 -7.27 -3.90 19.96
C THR A 501 -7.97 -4.82 18.96
N LYS A 502 -7.22 -5.61 18.17
CA LYS A 502 -7.73 -6.44 17.06
C LYS A 502 -8.70 -5.67 16.14
N ARG A 503 -8.38 -4.41 15.83
CA ARG A 503 -9.13 -3.62 14.84
C ARG A 503 -8.25 -3.32 13.65
N TYR A 504 -8.82 -3.48 12.48
CA TYR A 504 -8.17 -3.26 11.20
C TYR A 504 -9.17 -2.59 10.25
N TYR A 505 -8.65 -1.92 9.24
CA TYR A 505 -9.44 -1.41 8.12
C TYR A 505 -8.77 -1.80 6.81
N LEU A 506 -9.56 -1.91 5.75
CA LEU A 506 -9.05 -2.30 4.44
C LEU A 506 -8.21 -1.19 3.82
N LEU A 507 -7.17 -1.62 3.11
CA LEU A 507 -6.38 -0.79 2.21
C LEU A 507 -6.59 -1.32 0.81
N GLN A 508 -7.09 -0.48 -0.08
CA GLN A 508 -7.25 -0.84 -1.48
C GLN A 508 -5.88 -1.03 -2.16
N LYS A 509 -5.75 -2.13 -2.91
CA LYS A 509 -4.54 -2.46 -3.70
C LYS A 509 -4.79 -2.44 -5.20
N ALA A 510 -5.97 -2.86 -5.64
CA ALA A 510 -6.35 -2.88 -7.03
C ALA A 510 -7.11 -1.60 -7.43
N ALA A 511 -7.13 -1.28 -8.72
CA ALA A 511 -7.95 -0.20 -9.25
C ALA A 511 -9.44 -0.55 -9.17
N ASP A 512 -10.30 0.46 -9.08
CA ASP A 512 -11.74 0.28 -8.85
C ASP A 512 -12.42 -0.56 -9.94
N ASP A 513 -12.00 -0.39 -11.19
CA ASP A 513 -12.49 -1.15 -12.35
C ASP A 513 -12.13 -2.64 -12.28
N VAL A 514 -10.95 -2.96 -11.75
CA VAL A 514 -10.50 -4.35 -11.53
C VAL A 514 -11.35 -5.01 -10.44
N ILE A 515 -11.58 -4.31 -9.34
CA ILE A 515 -12.43 -4.79 -8.24
C ILE A 515 -13.87 -4.97 -8.75
N ALA A 516 -14.42 -3.96 -9.42
CA ALA A 516 -15.78 -3.98 -9.97
C ALA A 516 -15.99 -5.14 -10.95
N THR A 517 -15.03 -5.38 -11.85
CA THR A 517 -15.08 -6.50 -12.79
C THR A 517 -15.09 -7.84 -12.05
N GLY A 518 -14.24 -7.99 -11.03
CA GLY A 518 -14.16 -9.19 -10.20
C GLY A 518 -15.45 -9.47 -9.45
N LEU A 519 -16.01 -8.44 -8.79
CA LEU A 519 -17.28 -8.53 -8.07
C LEU A 519 -18.45 -8.85 -9.01
N ASN A 520 -18.55 -8.18 -10.16
CA ASN A 520 -19.61 -8.41 -11.14
C ASN A 520 -19.59 -9.84 -11.71
N THR A 521 -18.40 -10.41 -11.90
CA THR A 521 -18.27 -11.81 -12.38
C THR A 521 -18.93 -12.81 -11.43
N ILE A 522 -19.04 -12.48 -10.14
CA ILE A 522 -19.67 -13.32 -9.13
C ILE A 522 -21.14 -12.93 -8.91
N LEU A 523 -21.43 -11.62 -8.88
CA LEU A 523 -22.78 -11.09 -8.69
C LEU A 523 -23.73 -11.53 -9.81
N ASP A 524 -23.29 -11.36 -11.05
CA ASP A 524 -24.08 -11.58 -12.27
C ASP A 524 -23.25 -12.40 -13.28
N PRO A 525 -23.00 -13.69 -12.99
CA PRO A 525 -22.19 -14.53 -13.86
C PRO A 525 -22.88 -14.69 -15.22
N ALA A 526 -22.08 -14.78 -16.29
CA ALA A 526 -22.61 -15.13 -17.60
C ALA A 526 -23.40 -16.45 -17.54
N PRO A 527 -24.47 -16.62 -18.34
CA PRO A 527 -25.17 -17.89 -18.46
C PRO A 527 -24.17 -19.01 -18.76
N ALA A 528 -24.30 -20.16 -18.08
CA ALA A 528 -23.53 -21.34 -18.45
C ALA A 528 -23.92 -21.74 -19.89
N GLU A 529 -22.94 -21.80 -20.80
CA GLU A 529 -23.11 -22.28 -22.17
C GLU A 529 -23.57 -23.75 -22.24
#